data_AF-Q6CVX3-F1
#
_entry.id   AF-Q6CVX3-F1
#
_cell.length_a   1.000
_cell.length_b   1.000
_cell.length_c   1.000
_cell.angle_alpha   90.00
_cell.angle_beta   90.00
_cell.angle_gamma   90.00
#
_symmetry.space_group_name_H-M   'P 1'
#
loop_
_entity.id
_entity.type
_entity.pdbx_description
1 polymer ?
#
loop_
_entity_poly.entity_id
_entity_poly.type
_entity_poly.pdbx_seq_one_letter_code
_entity_poly.pdbx_strand_id
1 'polypeptide(L)' 'MPSPSKIIELQKLFQHSSKPLWSRHPRSAFYLYPFWGLFTVALVAPLLYIPNAIMGIKAKKN' A
#
# COMPACT_ATOMS: atom_id res chain seq x y z
N MET A 1 6.40 9.55 26.08
CA MET A 1 6.44 8.08 26.11
C MET A 1 5.03 7.56 25.86
N PRO A 2 4.82 6.45 25.13
CA PRO A 2 3.47 5.88 24.99
C PRO A 2 2.91 5.59 26.38
N SER A 3 1.71 6.10 26.68
CA SER A 3 1.06 5.78 27.95
C SER A 3 0.70 4.27 27.94
N PRO A 4 0.93 3.53 29.02
CA PRO A 4 0.54 2.12 29.13
C PRO A 4 -0.94 1.88 28.75
N SER A 5 -1.81 2.84 29.03
CA SER A 5 -3.22 2.84 28.65
C SER A 5 -3.43 2.67 27.14
N LYS A 6 -2.60 3.32 26.31
CA LYS A 6 -2.72 3.27 24.85
C LYS A 6 -2.41 1.89 24.29
N ILE A 7 -1.47 1.18 24.90
CA ILE A 7 -1.08 -0.18 24.50
C ILE A 7 -2.27 -1.12 24.74
N ILE A 8 -2.89 -1.05 25.91
CA ILE A 8 -4.05 -1.90 26.26
C ILE A 8 -5.25 -1.60 25.35
N GLU A 9 -5.53 -0.33 25.03
CA GLU A 9 -6.56 0.05 24.06
C GLU A 9 -6.33 -0.60 22.69
N LEU A 10 -5.10 -0.53 22.18
CA LEU A 10 -4.74 -1.13 20.90
C LEU A 10 -4.82 -2.66 20.96
N GLN A 11 -4.37 -3.29 22.05
CA GLN A 11 -4.53 -4.74 22.24
C GLN A 11 -6.00 -5.15 22.13
N LYS A 12 -6.90 -4.48 22.84
CA LYS A 12 -8.36 -4.75 22.75
C LYS A 12 -8.88 -4.56 21.33
N LEU A 13 -8.53 -3.44 20.68
CA LEU A 13 -8.94 -3.14 19.30
C LEU A 13 -8.49 -4.24 18.31
N PHE A 14 -7.23 -4.67 18.42
CA PHE A 14 -6.63 -5.61 17.49
C PHE A 14 -7.03 -7.06 17.77
N GLN A 15 -7.21 -7.45 19.03
CA GLN A 15 -7.58 -8.81 19.42
C GLN A 15 -9.08 -9.09 19.23
N HIS A 16 -9.94 -8.07 19.34
CA HIS A 16 -11.39 -8.21 19.15
C HIS A 16 -11.84 -8.25 17.68
N SER A 17 -10.94 -8.01 16.72
CA SER A 17 -11.27 -7.88 15.30
C SER A 17 -10.89 -9.11 14.49
N SER A 18 -11.84 -9.62 13.69
CA SER A 18 -11.60 -10.67 12.68
C SER A 18 -11.03 -10.14 11.37
N LYS A 19 -10.92 -8.80 11.21
CA LYS A 19 -10.34 -8.18 10.02
C LYS A 19 -8.86 -8.58 9.85
N PRO A 20 -8.30 -8.53 8.63
CA PRO A 20 -6.87 -8.77 8.47
C PRO A 20 -6.05 -7.69 9.19
N LEU A 21 -4.89 -8.09 9.72
CA LEU A 21 -4.07 -7.29 10.65
C LEU A 21 -3.81 -5.87 10.16
N TRP A 22 -3.44 -5.72 8.88
CA TRP A 22 -3.12 -4.42 8.24
C TRP A 22 -4.30 -3.45 8.15
N SER A 23 -5.53 -3.93 8.36
CA SER A 23 -6.76 -3.13 8.28
C SER A 23 -7.44 -2.87 9.63
N ARG A 24 -6.89 -3.41 10.73
CA ARG A 24 -7.55 -3.35 12.05
C ARG A 24 -7.55 -1.96 12.68
N HIS A 25 -6.54 -1.15 12.37
CA HIS A 25 -6.46 0.21 12.91
C HIS A 25 -7.44 1.14 12.18
N PRO A 26 -8.19 2.01 12.86
CA PRO A 26 -9.16 2.91 12.21
C PRO A 26 -8.54 3.84 11.17
N ARG A 27 -7.25 4.19 11.31
CA ARG A 27 -6.52 5.00 10.33
C ARG A 27 -5.90 4.20 9.18
N SER A 28 -6.04 2.86 9.15
CA SER A 28 -5.43 2.03 8.10
C SER A 28 -5.86 2.44 6.69
N ALA A 29 -7.11 2.91 6.53
CA ALA A 29 -7.63 3.38 5.24
C ALA A 29 -6.79 4.52 4.63
N PHE A 30 -6.33 5.47 5.45
CA PHE A 30 -5.49 6.59 5.00
C PHE A 30 -4.12 6.13 4.49
N TYR A 31 -3.65 4.95 4.88
CA TYR A 31 -2.39 4.38 4.38
C TYR A 31 -2.65 3.45 3.19
N LEU A 32 -3.64 2.56 3.30
CA LEU A 32 -3.87 1.49 2.32
C LEU A 32 -4.41 2.03 0.99
N TYR A 33 -5.33 2.99 0.99
CA TYR A 33 -5.89 3.52 -0.26
C TYR A 33 -4.83 4.20 -1.15
N PRO A 34 -4.03 5.17 -0.65
CA PRO A 34 -2.98 5.75 -1.48
C PRO A 34 -1.89 4.72 -1.82
N PHE A 35 -1.55 3.80 -0.91
CA PHE A 35 -0.60 2.73 -1.19
C PHE A 35 -1.03 1.91 -2.41
N TRP A 36 -2.26 1.41 -2.42
CA TRP A 36 -2.76 0.61 -3.54
C TRP A 36 -2.84 1.40 -4.84
N GLY A 37 -3.21 2.68 -4.79
CA GLY A 37 -3.17 3.55 -5.97
C GLY A 37 -1.76 3.68 -6.57
N LEU A 38 -0.76 3.95 -5.72
CA LEU A 38 0.63 4.07 -6.15
C LEU A 38 1.21 2.73 -6.61
N PHE A 39 0.93 1.64 -5.90
CA PHE A 39 1.39 0.30 -6.26
C PHE A 39 0.88 -0.12 -7.63
N THR A 40 -0.40 0.11 -7.93
CA THR A 40 -0.98 -0.20 -9.23
C THR A 40 -0.28 0.55 -10.36
N VAL A 41 -0.02 1.85 -10.19
CA VAL A 41 0.69 2.65 -11.21
C VAL A 41 2.13 2.15 -11.36
N ALA A 42 2.84 1.92 -10.25
CA ALA A 42 4.22 1.45 -10.27
C ALA A 42 4.37 0.06 -10.91
N LEU A 43 3.37 -0.81 -10.76
CA LEU A 43 3.34 -2.12 -11.39
C LEU A 43 2.97 -2.05 -12.87
N VAL A 44 1.93 -1.30 -13.23
CA VAL A 44 1.40 -1.30 -14.61
C VAL A 44 2.26 -0.48 -15.57
N ALA A 45 2.83 0.65 -15.12
CA ALA A 45 3.67 1.51 -15.96
C ALA A 45 4.81 0.76 -16.67
N PRO A 46 5.67 -0.04 -16.00
CA PRO A 46 6.73 -0.78 -16.69
C PRO A 46 6.16 -1.86 -17.62
N LEU A 47 5.06 -2.52 -17.26
CA LEU A 47 4.44 -3.56 -18.09
C LEU A 47 3.92 -2.99 -19.42
N LEU A 48 3.38 -1.77 -19.42
CA LEU A 48 2.94 -1.08 -20.64
C LEU A 48 4.09 -0.83 -21.64
N TYR A 49 5.34 -0.76 -21.16
CA TYR A 49 6.51 -0.58 -22.02
C TYR A 49 7.16 -1.88 -22.49
N ILE A 50 6.66 -3.05 -22.07
CA ILE A 50 7.18 -4.36 -22.53
C ILE A 50 7.11 -4.50 -24.06
N PRO A 51 5.99 -4.21 -24.76
CA PRO A 51 5.94 -4.33 -26.21
C PRO A 51 6.98 -3.45 -26.92
N ASN A 52 7.19 -2.23 -26.41
CA ASN A 52 8.21 -1.32 -26.93
C ASN A 52 9.62 -1.91 -26.75
N ALA A 53 9.88 -2.53 -25.59
CA ALA A 53 11.14 -3.21 -25.33
C ALA A 53 11.36 -4.41 -26.27
N ILE A 54 10.32 -5.21 -26.55
CA ILE A 54 10.36 -6.34 -27.49
C ILE A 54 10.65 -5.86 -28.92
N MET A 55 10.01 -4.77 -29.35
CA MET A 55 10.21 -4.18 -30.68
C MET A 55 11.49 -3.32 -30.79
N GLY A 56 12.26 -3.15 -29.72
CA GLY A 56 13.46 -2.32 -29.70
C GLY A 56 13.20 -0.80 -29.74
N ILE A 57 11.96 -0.36 -29.51
CA ILE A 57 11.55 1.05 -29.50
C ILE A 57 12.00 1.70 -28.19
N LYS A 58 12.97 2.62 -28.28
CA LYS A 58 13.50 3.36 -27.12
C LYS A 58 12.70 4.63 -26.84
N ALA A 59 12.73 5.09 -25.59
CA ALA A 59 12.21 6.40 -25.23
C ALA A 59 12.99 7.50 -25.97
N LYS A 60 12.29 8.54 -26.43
CA LYS A 60 12.91 9.68 -27.11
C LYS A 60 13.77 10.47 -26.12
N LYS A 61 14.98 10.83 -26.53
CA LYS A 61 15.83 11.77 -25.80
C LYS A 61 15.37 13.19 -26.17
N ASN A 62 15.01 13.99 -25.17
CA ASN A 62 14.76 15.42 -25.34
C ASN A 62 16.07 16.19 -25.49
#